data_AF-A0A850LR81-F1
#
_entry.id   AF-A0A850LR81-F1
#
_cell.length_a   1.000
_cell.length_b   1.000
_cell.length_c   1.000
_cell.angle_alpha   90.00
_cell.angle_beta   90.00
_cell.angle_gamma   90.00
#
_symmetry.space_group_name_H-M   'P 1'
#
loop_
_entity.id
_entity.type
_entity.pdbx_description
1 polymer ?
#
loop_
_entity_poly.entity_id
_entity_poly.type
_entity_poly.pdbx_seq_one_letter_code
_entity_poly.pdbx_strand_id
1 'polypeptide(L)'
;MMFPSGYNLKSPIELLILLTIKKEKEIHGFDLIKKLNQFKYWEPKAGTIYPILERLSNKGILEKMEVSEGKVRKKSLYSLTKEGEEILENNNEVFEISFDFFEKVFEIGNEIILDDLKFIEFLNNRIKKYLGFIQKKKFEPSPESISELDKLTALLNSEIKNIDKKISDLKKEGKFVKIKIE
;
A
#
# COMPACT_ATOMS: atom_id res chain seq x y z
N MET A 1 -18.90 12.50 13.66
CA MET A 1 -18.37 11.87 14.88
C MET A 1 -16.88 11.70 14.63
N MET A 2 -16.04 12.55 15.23
CA MET A 2 -14.58 12.40 15.17
C MET A 2 -14.21 11.25 16.10
N PHE A 3 -13.69 10.16 15.56
CA PHE A 3 -13.15 9.05 16.34
C PHE A 3 -11.72 9.41 16.80
N PRO A 4 -11.28 8.90 17.96
CA PRO A 4 -10.05 9.36 18.58
C PRO A 4 -8.83 8.96 17.73
N SER A 5 -7.98 9.94 17.46
CA SER A 5 -6.63 9.76 16.95
C SER A 5 -5.79 8.94 17.94
N GLY A 6 -5.78 7.62 17.79
CA GLY A 6 -5.04 6.72 18.68
C GLY A 6 -4.32 5.57 17.98
N TYR A 7 -4.77 5.15 16.80
CA TYR A 7 -4.23 3.96 16.14
C TYR A 7 -3.19 4.31 15.09
N ASN A 8 -2.02 4.70 15.57
CA ASN A 8 -0.88 4.98 14.70
C ASN A 8 -0.23 3.65 14.27
N LEU A 9 -0.68 3.09 13.13
CA LEU A 9 0.06 2.06 12.40
C LEU A 9 1.42 2.66 12.06
N LYS A 10 2.50 1.97 12.44
CA LYS A 10 3.84 2.58 12.34
C LYS A 10 4.53 2.32 11.02
N SER A 11 4.01 1.41 10.19
CA SER A 11 4.65 1.05 8.93
C SER A 11 3.71 0.39 7.93
N PRO A 12 4.03 0.46 6.63
CA PRO A 12 3.33 -0.30 5.59
C PRO A 12 3.39 -1.81 5.78
N ILE A 13 4.41 -2.32 6.49
CA ILE A 13 4.56 -3.75 6.80
C ILE A 13 3.48 -4.21 7.79
N GLU A 14 3.16 -3.37 8.79
CA GLU A 14 2.07 -3.65 9.74
C GLU A 14 0.74 -3.76 9.01
N LEU A 15 0.48 -2.85 8.07
CA LEU A 15 -0.71 -2.92 7.23
C LEU A 15 -0.77 -4.22 6.43
N LEU A 16 0.33 -4.60 5.77
CA LEU A 16 0.38 -5.84 4.99
C LEU A 16 0.09 -7.08 5.87
N ILE A 17 0.60 -7.10 7.10
CA ILE A 17 0.32 -8.15 8.08
C ILE A 17 -1.17 -8.19 8.41
N LEU A 18 -1.76 -7.05 8.79
CA LEU A 18 -3.16 -6.96 9.18
C LEU A 18 -4.10 -7.36 8.03
N LEU A 19 -3.85 -6.90 6.80
CA LEU A 19 -4.61 -7.30 5.62
C LEU A 19 -4.50 -8.80 5.34
N THR A 20 -3.32 -9.38 5.54
CA THR A 20 -3.11 -10.82 5.36
C THR A 20 -3.89 -11.60 6.42
N ILE A 21 -3.85 -11.19 7.69
CA ILE A 21 -4.63 -11.81 8.76
C ILE A 21 -6.14 -11.66 8.48
N LYS A 22 -6.63 -10.48 8.08
CA LYS A 22 -8.04 -10.25 7.70
C LYS A 22 -8.50 -11.23 6.63
N LYS A 23 -7.68 -11.40 5.59
CA LYS A 23 -7.98 -12.29 4.47
C LYS A 23 -8.08 -13.76 4.91
N GLU A 24 -7.21 -14.19 5.81
CA GLU A 24 -7.16 -15.57 6.30
C GLU A 24 -8.10 -15.81 7.49
N LYS A 25 -8.66 -14.74 8.07
CA LYS A 25 -9.49 -14.67 9.30
C LYS A 25 -8.71 -15.03 10.57
N GLU A 26 -7.95 -16.12 10.52
CA GLU A 26 -7.10 -16.60 11.60
C GLU A 26 -5.87 -17.27 10.99
N ILE A 27 -4.67 -17.03 11.54
CA ILE A 27 -3.44 -17.61 10.99
C ILE A 27 -2.37 -17.85 12.05
N HIS A 28 -1.64 -18.95 11.89
CA HIS A 28 -0.45 -19.23 12.68
C HIS A 28 0.72 -18.36 12.22
N GLY A 29 1.51 -17.81 13.17
CA GLY A 29 2.58 -16.85 12.84
C GLY A 29 3.63 -17.35 11.82
N PHE A 30 3.93 -18.65 11.80
CA PHE A 30 4.84 -19.22 10.79
C PHE A 30 4.21 -19.26 9.39
N ASP A 31 2.91 -19.56 9.30
CA ASP A 31 2.21 -19.61 8.03
C ASP A 31 1.97 -18.20 7.47
N LEU A 32 1.82 -17.21 8.36
CA LEU A 32 1.87 -15.79 7.98
C LEU A 32 3.21 -15.45 7.32
N ILE A 33 4.34 -15.82 7.94
CA ILE A 33 5.67 -15.60 7.36
C ILE A 33 5.79 -16.28 5.98
N LYS A 34 5.33 -17.53 5.85
CA LYS A 34 5.33 -18.23 4.55
C LYS A 34 4.52 -17.51 3.47
N LYS A 35 3.33 -17.01 3.80
CA LYS A 35 2.50 -16.25 2.85
C LYS A 35 3.18 -14.94 2.47
N LEU A 36 3.77 -14.23 3.43
CA LEU A 36 4.50 -13.00 3.20
C LEU A 36 5.84 -13.23 2.44
N ASN A 37 6.42 -14.43 2.47
CA ASN A 37 7.61 -14.79 1.66
C ASN A 37 7.30 -14.98 0.17
N GLN A 38 6.03 -15.07 -0.23
CA GLN A 38 5.66 -15.11 -1.65
C GLN A 38 5.86 -13.76 -2.35
N PHE A 39 6.17 -12.70 -1.61
CA PHE A 39 6.50 -11.38 -2.16
C PHE A 39 7.97 -11.35 -2.60
N LYS A 40 8.20 -11.21 -3.91
CA LYS A 40 9.53 -11.33 -4.57
C LYS A 40 10.64 -10.42 -4.02
N TYR A 41 10.29 -9.27 -3.43
CA TYR A 41 11.25 -8.19 -3.12
C TYR A 41 11.50 -8.00 -1.63
N TRP A 42 10.87 -8.79 -0.77
CA TRP A 42 11.07 -8.71 0.68
C TRP A 42 10.92 -10.10 1.30
N GLU A 43 11.91 -10.49 2.11
CA GLU A 43 11.90 -11.75 2.85
C GLU A 43 11.60 -11.47 4.34
N PRO A 44 10.34 -11.59 4.79
CA PRO A 44 9.98 -11.47 6.20
C PRO A 44 10.71 -12.51 7.06
N LYS A 45 11.56 -12.02 7.97
CA LYS A 45 12.22 -12.86 8.97
C LYS A 45 11.37 -12.96 10.24
N ALA A 46 11.47 -14.10 10.93
CA ALA A 46 10.83 -14.32 12.23
C ALA A 46 11.17 -13.20 13.23
N GLY A 47 12.42 -12.74 13.25
CA GLY A 47 12.88 -11.64 14.10
C GLY A 47 12.26 -10.27 13.79
N THR A 48 11.54 -10.13 12.67
CA THR A 48 10.80 -8.92 12.30
C THR A 48 9.30 -9.11 12.55
N ILE A 49 8.75 -10.26 12.14
CA ILE A 49 7.30 -10.50 12.20
C ILE A 49 6.81 -10.72 13.63
N TYR A 50 7.47 -11.56 14.43
CA TYR A 50 6.96 -11.86 15.78
C TYR A 50 6.95 -10.65 16.72
N PRO A 51 7.96 -9.75 16.74
CA PRO A 51 7.88 -8.52 17.52
C PRO A 51 6.73 -7.60 17.09
N ILE A 52 6.42 -7.55 15.79
CA ILE A 52 5.28 -6.78 15.29
C ILE A 52 3.96 -7.38 15.77
N LEU A 53 3.80 -8.70 15.65
CA LEU A 53 2.60 -9.41 16.12
C LEU A 53 2.40 -9.23 17.62
N GLU A 54 3.45 -9.40 18.42
CA GLU A 54 3.38 -9.23 19.88
C GLU A 54 2.96 -7.81 20.25
N ARG A 55 3.55 -6.80 19.61
CA ARG A 55 3.18 -5.40 19.84
C ARG A 55 1.73 -5.11 19.43
N LEU A 56 1.27 -5.64 18.29
CA LEU A 56 -0.11 -5.46 17.83
C LEU A 56 -1.11 -6.16 18.77
N SER A 57 -0.77 -7.34 19.29
CA SER A 57 -1.56 -8.03 20.30
C SER A 57 -1.60 -7.26 21.62
N ASN A 58 -0.47 -6.75 22.10
CA ASN A 58 -0.41 -5.92 23.31
C ASN A 58 -1.19 -4.61 23.18
N LYS A 59 -1.39 -4.12 21.96
CA LYS A 59 -2.25 -2.96 21.67
C LYS A 59 -3.73 -3.30 21.58
N GLY A 60 -4.14 -4.57 21.64
CA GLY A 60 -5.54 -4.98 21.47
C GLY A 60 -6.00 -5.04 20.00
N ILE A 61 -5.11 -4.82 19.04
CA ILE A 61 -5.42 -4.85 17.59
C ILE A 61 -5.57 -6.30 17.09
N LEU A 62 -4.75 -7.20 17.64
CA LEU A 62 -4.78 -8.63 17.34
C LEU A 62 -5.13 -9.42 18.59
N GLU A 63 -5.99 -10.43 18.43
CA GLU A 63 -6.13 -11.49 19.41
C GLU A 63 -5.03 -12.54 19.18
N LYS A 64 -4.43 -13.03 20.27
CA LYS A 64 -3.40 -14.08 20.24
C LYS A 64 -3.89 -15.26 21.06
N MET A 65 -4.13 -16.39 20.40
CA MET A 65 -4.54 -17.63 21.06
C MET A 65 -3.38 -18.62 21.07
N GLU A 66 -3.03 -19.14 22.24
CA GLU A 66 -2.08 -20.24 22.37
C GLU A 66 -2.79 -21.58 22.23
N VAL A 67 -2.47 -22.33 21.18
CA VAL A 67 -2.99 -23.67 20.95
C VAL A 67 -1.92 -24.70 21.27
N SER A 68 -2.27 -25.67 22.11
CA SER A 68 -1.43 -26.83 22.44
C SER A 68 -1.86 -28.05 21.64
N GLU A 69 -0.96 -28.60 20.83
CA GLU A 69 -1.10 -29.95 20.27
C GLU A 69 -0.26 -30.93 21.11
N GLY A 70 -0.83 -31.50 22.17
CA GLY A 70 -0.18 -32.53 22.99
C GLY A 70 1.14 -32.06 23.65
N LYS A 71 2.23 -32.84 23.48
CA LYS A 71 3.58 -32.53 24.04
C LYS A 71 4.38 -31.52 23.21
N VAL A 72 3.81 -30.95 22.15
CA VAL A 72 4.51 -30.05 21.22
C VAL A 72 4.49 -28.61 21.74
N ARG A 73 5.51 -27.83 21.37
CA ARG A 73 5.62 -26.39 21.64
C ARG A 73 4.32 -25.67 21.28
N LYS A 74 3.83 -24.81 22.18
CA LYS A 74 2.63 -23.99 21.97
C LYS A 74 2.72 -23.21 20.65
N LYS A 75 1.66 -23.29 19.85
CA LYS A 75 1.51 -22.53 18.60
C LYS A 75 0.65 -21.31 18.89
N SER A 76 1.03 -20.15 18.36
CA SER A 76 0.21 -18.93 18.49
C SER A 76 -0.56 -18.68 17.19
N LEU A 77 -1.89 -18.66 17.31
CA LEU A 77 -2.80 -18.21 16.28
C LEU A 77 -3.11 -16.72 16.50
N TYR A 78 -3.29 -16.01 15.39
CA TYR A 78 -3.57 -14.58 15.38
C TYR A 78 -4.81 -14.30 14.53
N SER A 79 -5.70 -13.48 15.07
CA SER A 79 -6.90 -12.97 14.40
C SER A 79 -7.04 -11.47 14.71
N LEU A 80 -7.82 -10.75 13.90
CA LEU A 80 -8.16 -9.36 14.21
C LEU A 80 -9.19 -9.32 15.34
N THR A 81 -9.01 -8.39 16.27
CA THR A 81 -10.10 -7.99 17.16
C THR A 81 -11.08 -7.09 16.42
N LYS A 82 -12.23 -6.80 17.02
CA LYS A 82 -13.18 -5.81 16.49
C LYS A 82 -12.50 -4.45 16.23
N GLU A 83 -11.64 -4.02 17.15
CA GLU A 83 -10.86 -2.79 17.02
C GLU A 83 -9.88 -2.87 15.83
N GLY A 84 -9.20 -4.01 15.65
CA GLY A 84 -8.34 -4.24 14.50
C GLY A 84 -9.08 -4.23 13.16
N GLU A 85 -10.33 -4.70 13.13
CA GLU A 85 -11.17 -4.60 11.95
C GLU A 85 -11.57 -3.15 11.64
N GLU A 86 -11.98 -2.37 12.64
CA GLU A 86 -12.34 -0.95 12.51
C GLU A 86 -11.17 -0.11 11.97
N ILE A 87 -9.93 -0.41 12.39
CA ILE A 87 -8.71 0.22 11.84
C ILE A 87 -8.60 -0.01 10.33
N LEU A 88 -8.88 -1.23 9.85
CA LEU A 88 -8.81 -1.55 8.42
C LEU A 88 -10.02 -1.06 7.62
N GLU A 89 -11.12 -0.71 8.28
CA GLU A 89 -12.30 -0.12 7.63
C GLU A 89 -12.13 1.39 7.40
N ASN A 90 -11.31 2.05 8.22
CA ASN A 90 -10.86 3.42 7.99
C ASN A 90 -9.76 3.45 6.91
N ASN A 91 -10.18 3.20 5.66
CA ASN A 91 -9.30 3.07 4.49
C ASN A 91 -8.31 4.23 4.33
N ASN A 92 -8.71 5.46 4.66
CA ASN A 92 -7.90 6.65 4.36
C ASN A 92 -6.57 6.64 5.11
N GLU A 93 -6.57 6.59 6.45
CA GLU A 93 -5.33 6.64 7.26
C GLU A 93 -4.35 5.49 6.95
N VAL A 94 -4.92 4.33 6.64
CA VAL A 94 -4.19 3.12 6.27
C VAL A 94 -3.40 3.30 4.97
N PHE A 95 -4.02 3.92 3.96
CA PHE A 95 -3.35 4.18 2.69
C PHE A 95 -2.36 5.34 2.80
N GLU A 96 -2.69 6.40 3.55
CA GLU A 96 -1.79 7.56 3.75
C GLU A 96 -0.39 7.14 4.19
N ILE A 97 -0.25 6.31 5.25
CA ILE A 97 1.07 5.85 5.73
C ILE A 97 1.87 5.12 4.65
N SER A 98 1.18 4.33 3.83
CA SER A 98 1.82 3.61 2.73
C SER A 98 2.27 4.58 1.65
N PHE A 99 1.42 5.54 1.28
CA PHE A 99 1.73 6.57 0.30
C PHE A 99 2.87 7.46 0.76
N ASP A 100 2.85 7.98 2.00
CA ASP A 100 3.93 8.78 2.58
C ASP A 100 5.29 8.06 2.50
N PHE A 101 5.31 6.76 2.84
CA PHE A 101 6.52 5.96 2.73
C PHE A 101 7.01 5.86 1.29
N PHE A 102 6.12 5.60 0.34
CA PHE A 102 6.48 5.51 -1.08
C PHE A 102 6.92 6.86 -1.64
N GLU A 103 6.24 7.95 -1.30
CA GLU A 103 6.62 9.31 -1.69
C GLU A 103 8.03 9.63 -1.24
N LYS A 104 8.37 9.32 0.01
CA LYS A 104 9.73 9.53 0.51
C LYS A 104 10.76 8.68 -0.23
N VAL A 105 10.44 7.43 -0.55
CA VAL A 105 11.30 6.57 -1.37
C VAL A 105 11.50 7.17 -2.76
N PHE A 106 10.45 7.72 -3.38
CA PHE A 106 10.54 8.33 -4.71
C PHE A 106 11.32 9.65 -4.70
N GLU A 107 11.09 10.51 -3.71
CA GLU A 107 11.83 11.76 -3.53
C GLU A 107 13.34 11.50 -3.50
N ILE A 108 13.78 10.59 -2.62
CA ILE A 108 15.20 10.21 -2.50
C ILE A 108 15.68 9.47 -3.75
N GLY A 109 14.86 8.58 -4.32
CA GLY A 109 15.22 7.77 -5.48
C GLY A 109 15.42 8.59 -6.76
N ASN A 110 14.63 9.64 -6.97
CA ASN A 110 14.75 10.55 -8.11
C ASN A 110 16.04 11.35 -8.07
N GLU A 111 16.55 11.67 -6.89
CA GLU A 111 17.82 12.41 -6.75
C GLU A 111 19.06 11.55 -7.08
N ILE A 112 18.94 10.21 -7.05
CA ILE A 112 20.10 9.30 -7.01
C ILE A 112 20.10 8.26 -8.13
N ILE A 113 18.96 7.66 -8.48
CA ILE A 113 18.90 6.38 -9.21
C ILE A 113 18.02 6.44 -10.47
N LEU A 114 16.96 7.24 -10.47
CA LEU A 114 15.90 7.12 -11.47
C LEU A 114 16.15 8.03 -12.69
N ASP A 115 16.23 7.42 -13.87
CA ASP A 115 15.99 8.13 -15.13
C ASP A 115 14.48 8.43 -15.20
N ASP A 116 14.14 9.73 -15.24
CA ASP A 116 12.76 10.22 -15.23
C ASP A 116 11.87 9.50 -16.25
N LEU A 117 12.39 9.22 -17.46
CA LEU A 117 11.60 8.59 -18.52
C LEU A 117 11.31 7.12 -18.21
N LYS A 118 12.32 6.35 -17.78
CA LYS A 118 12.13 4.94 -17.41
C LYS A 118 11.18 4.79 -16.23
N PHE A 119 11.24 5.72 -15.28
CA PHE A 119 10.34 5.72 -14.13
C PHE A 119 8.89 6.05 -14.52
N ILE A 120 8.68 7.06 -15.38
CA ILE A 120 7.35 7.38 -15.93
C ILE A 120 6.76 6.17 -16.68
N GLU A 121 7.56 5.49 -17.51
CA GLU A 121 7.13 4.28 -18.20
C GLU A 121 6.73 3.16 -17.23
N PHE A 122 7.53 2.96 -16.18
CA PHE A 122 7.22 2.02 -15.11
C PHE A 122 5.88 2.33 -14.45
N LEU A 123 5.65 3.59 -14.04
CA LEU A 123 4.40 4.02 -13.40
C LEU A 123 3.20 3.82 -14.33
N ASN A 124 3.31 4.21 -15.60
CA ASN A 124 2.25 4.03 -16.59
C ASN A 124 1.84 2.56 -16.72
N ASN A 125 2.82 1.65 -16.77
CA ASN A 125 2.56 0.22 -16.83
C ASN A 125 1.84 -0.31 -15.57
N ARG A 126 2.17 0.23 -14.38
CA ARG A 126 1.49 -0.14 -13.14
C ARG A 126 0.05 0.36 -13.10
N ILE A 127 -0.20 1.60 -13.53
CA ILE A 127 -1.55 2.17 -13.64
C ILE A 127 -2.41 1.32 -14.58
N LYS A 128 -1.91 0.99 -15.78
CA LYS A 128 -2.62 0.11 -16.74
C LYS A 128 -2.98 -1.25 -16.13
N LYS A 129 -2.04 -1.86 -15.41
CA LYS A 129 -2.29 -3.14 -14.73
C LYS A 129 -3.40 -3.01 -13.68
N TYR A 130 -3.38 -1.93 -12.88
CA TYR A 130 -4.39 -1.67 -11.85
C TYR A 130 -5.79 -1.46 -12.44
N LEU A 131 -5.90 -0.65 -13.50
CA LEU A 131 -7.15 -0.44 -14.23
C LEU A 131 -7.73 -1.76 -14.76
N GLY A 132 -6.87 -2.66 -15.25
CA GLY A 132 -7.28 -4.00 -15.67
C GLY A 132 -7.87 -4.86 -14.55
N PHE A 133 -7.51 -4.63 -13.28
CA PHE A 133 -8.16 -5.30 -12.14
C PHE A 133 -9.54 -4.69 -11.82
N ILE A 134 -9.64 -3.36 -11.85
CA ILE A 134 -10.90 -2.66 -11.58
C ILE A 134 -11.96 -3.06 -12.60
N GLN A 135 -11.63 -3.05 -13.90
CA GLN A 135 -12.58 -3.38 -14.98
C GLN A 135 -13.14 -4.81 -14.88
N LYS A 136 -12.40 -5.73 -14.28
CA LYS A 136 -12.83 -7.13 -14.09
C LYS A 136 -13.75 -7.30 -12.89
N LYS A 137 -13.71 -6.38 -11.93
CA LYS A 137 -14.59 -6.39 -10.77
C LYS A 137 -15.94 -5.83 -11.22
N LYS A 138 -17.03 -6.56 -11.01
CA LYS A 138 -18.39 -6.00 -11.16
C LYS A 138 -18.54 -4.90 -10.10
N PHE A 139 -18.30 -3.67 -10.50
CA PHE A 139 -18.46 -2.50 -9.66
C PHE A 139 -19.77 -1.83 -10.08
N GLU A 140 -20.69 -1.69 -9.13
CA GLU A 140 -21.92 -0.91 -9.29
C GLU A 140 -21.72 0.38 -8.49
N PRO A 141 -21.12 1.42 -9.09
CA PRO A 141 -20.86 2.68 -8.39
C PRO A 141 -22.18 3.34 -7.98
N SER A 142 -22.21 3.93 -6.77
CA SER A 142 -23.32 4.80 -6.40
C SER A 142 -23.32 6.09 -7.25
N PRO A 143 -24.45 6.79 -7.39
CA PRO A 143 -24.50 8.08 -8.08
C PRO A 143 -23.49 9.11 -7.55
N GLU A 144 -23.26 9.13 -6.23
CA GLU A 144 -22.27 9.99 -5.59
C GLU A 144 -20.85 9.62 -6.01
N SER A 145 -20.56 8.32 -6.11
CA SER A 145 -19.27 7.82 -6.58
C SER A 145 -18.99 8.24 -8.02
N ILE A 146 -20.01 8.19 -8.90
CA ILE A 146 -19.89 8.64 -10.29
C ILE A 146 -19.59 10.14 -10.34
N SER A 147 -20.35 10.95 -9.60
CA SER A 147 -20.15 12.40 -9.57
C SER A 147 -18.75 12.78 -9.11
N GLU A 148 -18.19 12.07 -8.12
CA GLU A 148 -16.84 12.31 -7.64
C GLU A 148 -15.77 11.90 -8.66
N LEU A 149 -15.99 10.79 -9.38
CA LEU A 149 -15.11 10.37 -10.48
C LEU A 149 -15.12 11.36 -11.65
N ASP A 150 -16.25 11.99 -11.95
CA ASP A 150 -16.34 13.03 -12.98
C ASP A 150 -15.53 14.27 -12.59
N LYS A 151 -15.61 14.71 -11.32
CA LYS A 151 -14.78 15.82 -10.81
C LYS A 151 -13.30 15.50 -10.90
N LEU A 152 -12.89 14.30 -10.47
CA LEU A 152 -11.50 13.85 -10.56
C LEU A 152 -11.02 13.80 -12.01
N THR A 153 -11.86 13.35 -12.94
CA THR A 153 -11.55 13.32 -14.37
C THR A 153 -11.30 14.74 -14.89
N ALA A 154 -12.13 15.71 -14.52
CA ALA A 154 -11.95 17.10 -14.91
C ALA A 154 -10.64 17.69 -14.36
N LEU A 155 -10.31 17.42 -13.10
CA LEU A 155 -9.05 17.85 -12.47
C LEU A 155 -7.83 17.26 -13.19
N LEU A 156 -7.81 15.94 -13.44
CA LEU A 156 -6.70 15.29 -14.14
C LEU A 156 -6.52 15.83 -15.57
N ASN A 157 -7.60 16.09 -16.29
CA ASN A 157 -7.53 16.69 -17.63
C ASN A 157 -6.94 18.11 -17.60
N SER A 158 -7.23 18.88 -16.56
CA SER A 158 -6.62 20.21 -16.36
C SER A 158 -5.11 20.09 -16.13
N GLU A 159 -4.67 19.15 -15.30
CA GLU A 159 -3.23 18.92 -15.05
C GLU A 159 -2.48 18.45 -16.31
N ILE A 160 -3.08 17.54 -17.09
CA ILE A 160 -2.51 17.10 -18.38
C ILE A 160 -2.31 18.31 -19.30
N LYS A 161 -3.30 19.19 -19.42
CA LYS A 161 -3.20 20.41 -20.23
C LYS A 161 -2.07 21.33 -19.77
N ASN A 162 -1.86 21.45 -18.45
CA ASN A 162 -0.76 22.22 -17.88
C ASN A 162 0.61 21.61 -18.24
N ILE A 163 0.73 20.29 -18.18
CA ILE A 163 1.95 19.56 -18.56
C ILE A 163 2.24 19.73 -20.06
N ASP A 164 1.24 19.57 -20.92
CA ASP A 164 1.40 19.74 -22.38
C ASP A 164 1.90 21.14 -22.76
N LYS A 165 1.41 22.16 -22.05
CA LYS A 165 1.90 23.53 -22.21
C LYS A 165 3.37 23.65 -21.82
N LYS A 166 3.77 23.14 -20.64
CA LYS A 166 5.17 23.14 -20.19
C LYS A 166 6.09 22.43 -21.19
N ILE A 167 5.67 21.27 -21.71
CA ILE A 167 6.43 20.53 -22.73
C ILE A 167 6.59 21.39 -23.99
N SER A 168 5.50 22.02 -24.46
CA SER A 168 5.53 22.87 -25.65
C SER A 168 6.49 24.06 -25.49
N ASP A 169 6.52 24.68 -24.32
CA ASP A 169 7.42 25.80 -24.02
C ASP A 169 8.89 25.34 -23.97
N LEU A 170 9.19 24.21 -23.31
CA LEU A 170 10.54 23.62 -23.30
C LEU A 170 11.05 23.27 -24.70
N LYS A 171 10.18 22.75 -25.58
CA LYS A 171 10.53 22.46 -26.97
C LYS A 171 10.89 23.73 -27.76
N LYS A 172 10.21 24.85 -27.50
CA LYS A 172 10.49 26.14 -28.14
C LYS A 172 11.79 26.77 -27.65
N GLU A 173 12.14 26.58 -26.38
CA GLU A 173 13.38 27.10 -25.77
C GLU A 173 14.65 26.35 -26.21
N GLY A 174 14.54 25.27 -27.01
CA GLY A 174 15.69 24.51 -27.50
C GLY A 174 16.46 23.75 -26.40
N LYS A 175 15.90 23.62 -25.19
CA LYS A 175 16.47 22.87 -24.05
C LYS A 175 16.31 21.35 -24.25
N PHE A 176 16.84 20.82 -25.34
CA PHE A 176 17.03 19.38 -25.50
C PHE A 176 18.47 19.04 -25.13
N VAL A 177 18.71 18.66 -23.88
CA VAL A 177 19.93 17.93 -23.55
C VAL A 177 19.83 16.60 -24.29
N LYS A 178 20.69 16.39 -25.30
CA LYS A 178 20.90 15.07 -25.89
C LYS A 178 21.37 14.15 -24.76
N ILE A 179 20.47 13.36 -24.18
CA ILE A 179 20.87 12.22 -23.38
C ILE A 179 21.48 11.23 -24.39
N LYS A 180 22.81 11.25 -24.51
CA LYS A 180 23.54 10.15 -25.14
C LYS A 180 23.25 8.91 -24.29
N ILE A 181 22.48 8.00 -24.86
CA ILE A 181 22.43 6.62 -24.36
C ILE A 181 23.66 5.96 -24.98
N GLU A 182 24.72 5.79 -24.18
CA GLU A 182 25.82 4.85 -24.47
C GLU A 182 25.41 3.43 -24.04
#